data_AF-A0AAD4BVZ7-F1
#
_entry.id   AF-A0AAD4BVZ7-F1
#
_cell.length_a   1.000
_cell.length_b   1.000
_cell.length_c   1.000
_cell.angle_alpha   90.00
_cell.angle_beta   90.00
_cell.angle_gamma   90.00
#
_symmetry.space_group_name_H-M   'P 1'
#
loop_
_entity.id
_entity.type
_entity.pdbx_description
1 polymer ?
#
loop_
_entity_poly.entity_id
_entity_poly.type
_entity_poly.pdbx_seq_one_letter_code
_entity_poly.pdbx_strand_id
1 'polypeptide(L)'
;MPIFQDENSLAVKFFIQKDIPEETQAELCETITSLGGRVESKVPRQGYVLTQPGTPEEERLRLCWISTDRPERYFVPYTYVEACKIAGMLLKQIFVGNEGPIKMHIHPSIANVNARAALSQRIMHSGGDPTASPQSAHVILADPNTEVFQHLVKSYQGVPDKYIESYLWVKKCVEKGALVYTPLVYKNPGGRRPGEERTQFTEEDEERLCRWIATKIPYKETGGRTGNRLYQQLCEMTVDSEYAWVTRHTWQSWRERYKKNSGRLDNMITAIVEQKKPAHGEKGQYGYVRQAEEKTRRSRKKRAKPADESLHADLAKGQITDCIDRSPDTAVPIIMFTPDHISSEPRASISGIRARQSPDEEEMADDEDEESEEWRIRVGNQSPPPWAKRKADDEGGSEPRAHKKMRTISHSDTSAAPTTDGQAVAPLHCIDQAICDIANEFRFTVQEVKEFYDKCGEMDRARTRFQKMRQLLNTVDDSIDSLPSETTKQPPPSTSS
;
A
#
# COMPACT_ATOMS: atom_id res chain seq x y z
N MET A 1 -24.76 28.24 6.86
CA MET A 1 -23.90 29.13 6.04
C MET A 1 -24.19 28.83 4.58
N PRO A 2 -24.14 29.81 3.67
CA PRO A 2 -24.26 29.54 2.24
C PRO A 2 -23.07 28.68 1.78
N ILE A 3 -23.35 27.51 1.22
CA ILE A 3 -22.34 26.56 0.74
C ILE A 3 -22.03 26.79 -0.74
N PHE A 4 -23.00 27.32 -1.49
CA PHE A 4 -22.93 27.51 -2.94
C PHE A 4 -22.62 28.96 -3.33
N GLN A 5 -21.64 29.55 -2.64
CA GLN A 5 -21.05 30.84 -3.01
C GLN A 5 -19.56 30.65 -3.31
N ASP A 6 -19.05 31.42 -4.27
CA ASP A 6 -17.62 31.45 -4.60
C ASP A 6 -16.81 32.31 -3.62
N GLU A 7 -15.50 32.42 -3.85
CA GLU A 7 -14.58 33.24 -3.04
C GLU A 7 -14.93 34.74 -3.08
N ASN A 8 -15.73 35.19 -4.06
CA ASN A 8 -16.22 36.56 -4.21
C ASN A 8 -17.64 36.75 -3.63
N SER A 9 -18.18 35.74 -2.91
CA SER A 9 -19.56 35.69 -2.41
C SER A 9 -20.65 35.71 -3.52
N LEU A 10 -20.30 35.38 -4.77
CA LEU A 10 -21.24 35.26 -5.87
C LEU A 10 -21.90 33.87 -5.86
N ALA A 11 -23.20 33.83 -6.14
CA ALA A 11 -23.95 32.58 -6.20
C ALA A 11 -23.44 31.65 -7.32
N VAL A 12 -23.02 30.44 -6.94
CA VAL A 12 -22.60 29.39 -7.87
C VAL A 12 -23.77 28.97 -8.75
N LYS A 13 -23.53 28.85 -10.05
CA LYS A 13 -24.56 28.55 -11.05
C LYS A 13 -24.72 27.05 -11.23
N PHE A 14 -25.97 26.60 -11.28
CA PHE A 14 -26.37 25.23 -11.53
C PHE A 14 -27.32 25.16 -12.72
N PHE A 15 -27.21 24.12 -13.53
CA PHE A 15 -28.23 23.73 -14.51
C PHE A 15 -28.69 22.31 -14.19
N ILE A 16 -29.99 22.07 -14.24
CA ILE A 16 -30.59 20.77 -13.92
C ILE A 16 -31.02 20.10 -15.23
N GLN A 17 -30.59 18.85 -15.45
CA GLN A 17 -31.02 18.04 -16.60
C GLN A 17 -32.53 17.79 -16.56
N LYS A 18 -33.20 17.92 -17.70
CA LYS A 18 -34.67 17.85 -17.81
C LYS A 18 -35.27 16.47 -17.52
N ASP A 19 -34.50 15.41 -17.71
CA ASP A 19 -34.97 14.01 -17.54
C ASP A 19 -35.00 13.57 -16.08
N ILE A 20 -34.43 14.36 -15.16
CA ILE A 20 -34.54 14.14 -13.72
C ILE A 20 -36.02 14.29 -13.32
N PRO A 21 -36.60 13.45 -12.44
CA PRO A 21 -37.99 13.58 -12.02
C PRO A 21 -38.33 14.99 -11.49
N GLU A 22 -39.50 15.52 -11.84
CA GLU A 22 -39.91 16.91 -11.53
C GLU A 22 -39.88 17.22 -10.02
N GLU A 23 -40.30 16.25 -9.19
CA GLU A 23 -40.19 16.31 -7.72
C GLU A 23 -38.73 16.53 -7.26
N THR A 24 -37.80 15.75 -7.80
CA THR A 24 -36.36 15.90 -7.53
C THR A 24 -35.81 17.21 -8.09
N GLN A 25 -36.27 17.69 -9.24
CA GLN A 25 -35.87 19.01 -9.75
C GLN A 25 -36.32 20.15 -8.81
N ALA A 26 -37.52 20.06 -8.24
CA ALA A 26 -38.04 21.02 -7.29
C ALA A 26 -37.21 21.03 -5.98
N GLU A 27 -36.95 19.85 -5.40
CA GLU A 27 -36.13 19.69 -4.18
C GLU A 27 -34.69 20.22 -4.40
N LEU A 28 -34.08 19.92 -5.55
CA LEU A 28 -32.77 20.44 -5.91
C LEU A 28 -32.79 21.97 -6.04
N CYS A 29 -33.82 22.55 -6.66
CA CYS A 29 -33.95 23.99 -6.83
C CYS A 29 -34.07 24.71 -5.47
N GLU A 30 -34.90 24.18 -4.56
CA GLU A 30 -35.04 24.68 -3.20
C GLU A 30 -33.72 24.54 -2.40
N THR A 31 -33.08 23.38 -2.47
CA THR A 31 -31.82 23.10 -1.75
C THR A 31 -30.66 23.96 -2.27
N ILE A 32 -30.54 24.16 -3.59
CA ILE A 32 -29.52 25.03 -4.18
C ILE A 32 -29.74 26.48 -3.74
N THR A 33 -30.97 26.97 -3.82
CA THR A 33 -31.31 28.37 -3.49
C THR A 33 -31.13 28.65 -2.00
N SER A 34 -31.59 27.76 -1.13
CA SER A 34 -31.42 27.89 0.34
C SER A 34 -29.96 27.80 0.80
N LEU A 35 -29.09 27.12 0.04
CA LEU A 35 -27.64 27.08 0.26
C LEU A 35 -26.87 28.20 -0.47
N GLY A 36 -27.55 29.18 -1.05
CA GLY A 36 -26.97 30.40 -1.62
C GLY A 36 -26.53 30.33 -3.08
N GLY A 37 -26.87 29.24 -3.78
CA GLY A 37 -26.60 29.05 -5.21
C GLY A 37 -27.72 29.59 -6.10
N ARG A 38 -27.55 29.47 -7.42
CA ARG A 38 -28.53 29.90 -8.42
C ARG A 38 -28.75 28.84 -9.49
N VAL A 39 -30.01 28.47 -9.74
CA VAL A 39 -30.38 27.62 -10.88
C VAL A 39 -30.62 28.48 -12.13
N GLU A 40 -30.04 28.09 -13.26
CA GLU A 40 -30.18 28.74 -14.56
C GLU A 40 -30.95 27.84 -15.53
N SER A 41 -31.79 28.41 -16.40
CA SER A 41 -32.57 27.68 -17.42
C SER A 41 -31.75 27.23 -18.63
N LYS A 42 -30.46 27.56 -18.68
CA LYS A 42 -29.51 27.23 -19.74
C LYS A 42 -28.19 26.80 -19.12
N VAL A 43 -27.47 25.87 -19.79
CA VAL A 43 -26.15 25.39 -19.37
C VAL A 43 -25.20 26.60 -19.15
N PRO A 44 -24.67 26.82 -17.93
CA PRO A 44 -23.85 27.98 -17.65
C PRO A 44 -22.47 27.90 -18.32
N ARG A 45 -21.76 29.03 -18.40
CA ARG A 45 -20.36 29.09 -18.86
C ARG A 45 -19.37 28.56 -17.81
N GLN A 46 -19.69 28.77 -16.54
CA GLN A 46 -18.94 28.40 -15.34
C GLN A 46 -19.98 27.95 -14.29
N GLY A 47 -19.69 26.86 -13.58
CA GLY A 47 -20.61 26.24 -12.62
C GLY A 47 -20.92 24.77 -12.94
N TYR A 48 -22.01 24.27 -12.38
CA TYR A 48 -22.32 22.84 -12.34
C TYR A 48 -23.51 22.48 -13.25
N VAL A 49 -23.40 21.32 -13.90
CA VAL A 49 -24.44 20.67 -14.69
C VAL A 49 -24.81 19.40 -13.94
N LEU A 50 -26.00 19.40 -13.32
CA LEU A 50 -26.54 18.27 -12.56
C LEU A 50 -27.18 17.29 -13.54
N THR A 51 -26.58 16.10 -13.66
CA THR A 51 -27.02 15.05 -14.58
C THR A 51 -27.57 13.84 -13.84
N GLN A 52 -28.35 13.01 -14.55
CA GLN A 52 -28.69 11.66 -14.11
C GLN A 52 -27.75 10.66 -14.79
N PRO A 53 -26.85 9.99 -14.03
CA PRO A 53 -25.84 9.10 -14.61
C PRO A 53 -26.41 8.02 -15.53
N GLY A 54 -25.81 7.87 -16.72
CA GLY A 54 -26.16 6.81 -17.68
C GLY A 54 -27.43 7.08 -18.50
N THR A 55 -27.95 8.30 -18.49
CA THR A 55 -29.05 8.73 -19.38
C THR A 55 -28.50 9.22 -20.74
N PRO A 56 -29.22 9.02 -21.85
CA PRO A 56 -28.77 9.50 -23.18
C PRO A 56 -28.66 11.03 -23.25
N GLU A 57 -29.46 11.74 -22.46
CA GLU A 57 -29.38 13.20 -22.33
C GLU A 57 -28.14 13.66 -21.54
N GLU A 58 -27.65 12.90 -20.54
CA GLU A 58 -26.32 13.17 -19.96
C GLU A 58 -25.24 13.07 -21.05
N GLU A 59 -25.25 11.97 -21.81
CA GLU A 59 -24.25 11.69 -22.83
C GLU A 59 -24.27 12.78 -23.93
N ARG A 60 -25.47 13.19 -24.35
CA ARG A 60 -25.67 14.33 -25.26
C ARG A 60 -25.18 15.65 -24.66
N LEU A 61 -25.48 15.93 -23.39
CA LEU A 61 -25.02 17.15 -22.71
C LEU A 61 -23.49 17.18 -22.61
N ARG A 62 -22.84 16.06 -22.28
CA ARG A 62 -21.38 15.93 -22.29
C ARG A 62 -20.82 16.16 -23.70
N LEU A 63 -21.34 15.48 -24.72
CA LEU A 63 -20.89 15.64 -26.12
C LEU A 63 -21.04 17.07 -26.65
N CYS A 64 -22.12 17.78 -26.31
CA CYS A 64 -22.36 19.15 -26.79
C CYS A 64 -21.57 20.23 -26.02
N TRP A 65 -21.12 19.96 -24.80
CA TRP A 65 -20.67 21.01 -23.87
C TRP A 65 -19.39 20.71 -23.09
N ILE A 66 -18.78 19.52 -23.22
CA ILE A 66 -17.36 19.30 -22.92
C ILE A 66 -16.55 20.01 -24.00
N SER A 67 -15.89 21.09 -23.60
CA SER A 67 -14.92 21.85 -24.40
C SER A 67 -13.80 22.24 -23.46
N THR A 68 -12.56 22.01 -23.91
CA THR A 68 -11.33 22.39 -23.20
C THR A 68 -11.25 23.89 -22.91
N ASP A 69 -11.98 24.72 -23.66
CA ASP A 69 -12.01 26.19 -23.50
C ASP A 69 -12.86 26.65 -22.30
N ARG A 70 -13.51 25.72 -21.59
CA ARG A 70 -14.42 25.98 -20.46
C ARG A 70 -14.13 25.06 -19.26
N PRO A 71 -12.91 25.14 -18.66
CA PRO A 71 -12.49 24.23 -17.60
C PRO A 71 -13.30 24.34 -16.29
N GLU A 72 -14.02 25.45 -16.11
CA GLU A 72 -14.84 25.71 -14.91
C GLU A 72 -16.31 25.25 -15.05
N ARG A 73 -16.61 24.42 -16.05
CA ARG A 73 -17.90 23.75 -16.21
C ARG A 73 -17.79 22.29 -15.78
N TYR A 74 -18.54 21.90 -14.77
CA TYR A 74 -18.46 20.58 -14.17
C TYR A 74 -19.75 19.77 -14.37
N PHE A 75 -19.62 18.54 -14.85
CA PHE A 75 -20.73 17.59 -14.99
C PHE A 75 -20.71 16.63 -13.81
N VAL A 76 -21.71 16.73 -12.95
CA VAL A 76 -21.80 15.99 -11.68
C VAL A 76 -23.17 15.34 -11.55
N PRO A 77 -23.29 14.17 -10.89
CA PRO A 77 -24.59 13.57 -10.64
C PRO A 77 -25.46 14.49 -9.78
N TYR A 78 -26.78 14.45 -9.94
CA TYR A 78 -27.70 15.29 -9.15
C TYR A 78 -27.54 15.13 -7.62
N THR A 79 -27.10 13.96 -7.16
CA THR A 79 -26.77 13.66 -5.74
C THR A 79 -25.59 14.49 -5.20
N TYR A 80 -24.85 15.20 -6.06
CA TYR A 80 -23.78 16.13 -5.66
C TYR A 80 -24.25 17.24 -4.71
N VAL A 81 -25.49 17.73 -4.89
CA VAL A 81 -26.07 18.78 -4.05
C VAL A 81 -26.23 18.30 -2.62
N GLU A 82 -26.76 17.08 -2.44
CA GLU A 82 -26.88 16.43 -1.14
C GLU A 82 -25.49 16.14 -0.53
N ALA A 83 -24.53 15.67 -1.34
CA ALA A 83 -23.17 15.42 -0.89
C ALA A 83 -22.49 16.69 -0.34
N CYS A 84 -22.66 17.84 -1.00
CA CYS A 84 -22.16 19.13 -0.51
C CYS A 84 -22.88 19.60 0.77
N LYS A 85 -24.20 19.39 0.86
CA LYS A 85 -25.02 19.67 2.06
C LYS A 85 -24.56 18.85 3.26
N ILE A 86 -24.26 17.56 3.06
CA ILE A 86 -23.73 16.65 4.10
C ILE A 86 -22.29 17.02 4.49
N ALA A 87 -21.44 17.39 3.51
CA ALA A 87 -20.06 17.80 3.76
C ALA A 87 -19.95 19.19 4.42
N GLY A 88 -21.00 20.02 4.33
CA GLY A 88 -20.98 21.41 4.80
C GLY A 88 -20.13 22.36 3.94
N MET A 89 -19.71 21.92 2.75
CA MET A 89 -18.81 22.67 1.85
C MET A 89 -19.03 22.29 0.38
N LEU A 90 -18.67 23.19 -0.54
CA LEU A 90 -18.68 22.91 -1.99
C LEU A 90 -17.54 21.94 -2.33
N LEU A 91 -17.88 20.76 -2.84
CA LEU A 91 -16.91 19.70 -3.15
C LEU A 91 -16.14 20.04 -4.45
N LYS A 92 -14.83 20.24 -4.32
CA LYS A 92 -13.92 20.56 -5.44
C LYS A 92 -13.82 19.38 -6.42
N GLN A 93 -13.78 19.68 -7.72
CA GLN A 93 -13.71 18.69 -8.80
C GLN A 93 -12.26 18.26 -9.08
N ILE A 94 -11.65 17.62 -8.08
CA ILE A 94 -10.22 17.31 -8.04
C ILE A 94 -9.83 16.09 -8.89
N PHE A 95 -10.78 15.27 -9.33
CA PHE A 95 -10.53 14.08 -10.15
C PHE A 95 -10.83 14.32 -11.64
N VAL A 96 -10.59 15.55 -12.11
CA VAL A 96 -10.63 15.94 -13.52
C VAL A 96 -9.20 16.14 -14.01
N GLY A 97 -8.80 15.41 -15.04
CA GLY A 97 -7.53 15.58 -15.74
C GLY A 97 -7.72 16.28 -17.09
N ASN A 98 -6.62 16.42 -17.84
CA ASN A 98 -6.62 17.09 -19.15
C ASN A 98 -7.57 16.41 -20.17
N GLU A 99 -7.77 15.10 -20.05
CA GLU A 99 -8.66 14.29 -20.90
C GLU A 99 -10.09 14.13 -20.33
N GLY A 100 -10.44 14.91 -19.31
CA GLY A 100 -11.73 14.82 -18.60
C GLY A 100 -11.66 14.00 -17.30
N PRO A 101 -12.77 13.38 -16.86
CA PRO A 101 -12.84 12.61 -15.62
C PRO A 101 -11.75 11.53 -15.53
N ILE A 102 -11.03 11.47 -14.41
CA ILE A 102 -10.02 10.44 -14.17
C ILE A 102 -10.73 9.10 -14.01
N LYS A 103 -10.45 8.20 -14.96
CA LYS A 103 -10.90 6.80 -14.96
C LYS A 103 -10.28 6.03 -13.81
N MET A 104 -11.11 5.55 -12.89
CA MET A 104 -10.74 4.79 -11.70
C MET A 104 -11.42 3.43 -11.70
N HIS A 105 -10.71 2.40 -11.24
CA HIS A 105 -11.27 1.06 -11.03
C HIS A 105 -11.30 0.73 -9.53
N ILE A 106 -12.49 0.47 -8.98
CA ILE A 106 -12.66 0.03 -7.59
C ILE A 106 -12.52 -1.50 -7.53
N HIS A 107 -11.37 -1.97 -7.05
CA HIS A 107 -11.03 -3.38 -7.06
C HIS A 107 -11.88 -4.20 -6.06
N PRO A 108 -12.34 -5.43 -6.41
CA PRO A 108 -13.15 -6.27 -5.52
C PRO A 108 -12.51 -6.69 -4.18
N SER A 109 -11.22 -6.43 -3.95
CA SER A 109 -10.55 -6.75 -2.67
C SER A 109 -11.03 -5.89 -1.50
N ILE A 110 -11.68 -4.76 -1.77
CA ILE A 110 -12.42 -3.98 -0.76
C ILE A 110 -13.70 -4.76 -0.45
N ALA A 111 -13.67 -5.65 0.55
CA ALA A 111 -14.72 -6.66 0.75
C ALA A 111 -16.13 -6.07 0.93
N ASN A 112 -16.28 -4.98 1.70
CA ASN A 112 -17.56 -4.35 1.99
C ASN A 112 -18.17 -3.68 0.74
N VAL A 113 -19.33 -4.17 0.30
CA VAL A 113 -20.07 -3.67 -0.88
C VAL A 113 -20.52 -2.22 -0.69
N ASN A 114 -20.99 -1.86 0.51
CA ASN A 114 -21.43 -0.49 0.84
C ASN A 114 -20.26 0.48 0.80
N ALA A 115 -19.07 0.06 1.26
CA ALA A 115 -17.86 0.85 1.16
C ALA A 115 -17.46 1.11 -0.31
N ARG A 116 -17.57 0.11 -1.20
CA ARG A 116 -17.34 0.29 -2.65
C ARG A 116 -18.37 1.25 -3.27
N ALA A 117 -19.64 1.15 -2.89
CA ALA A 117 -20.69 2.06 -3.37
C ALA A 117 -20.47 3.51 -2.91
N ALA A 118 -20.17 3.72 -1.62
CA ALA A 118 -19.87 5.04 -1.07
C ALA A 118 -18.60 5.66 -1.67
N LEU A 119 -17.57 4.84 -1.93
CA LEU A 119 -16.34 5.25 -2.61
C LEU A 119 -16.62 5.69 -4.06
N SER A 120 -17.44 4.92 -4.79
CA SER A 120 -17.90 5.25 -6.15
C SER A 120 -18.61 6.61 -6.20
N GLN A 121 -19.57 6.83 -5.30
CA GLN A 121 -20.26 8.13 -5.18
C GLN A 121 -19.27 9.27 -4.89
N ARG A 122 -18.36 9.10 -3.91
CA ARG A 122 -17.36 10.12 -3.56
C ARG A 122 -16.43 10.49 -4.73
N ILE A 123 -16.08 9.53 -5.58
CA ILE A 123 -15.30 9.76 -6.81
C ILE A 123 -16.11 10.59 -7.81
N MET A 124 -17.37 10.22 -8.09
CA MET A 124 -18.25 10.97 -9.00
C MET A 124 -18.55 12.38 -8.50
N HIS A 125 -18.79 12.56 -7.19
CA HIS A 125 -18.99 13.87 -6.57
C HIS A 125 -17.76 14.77 -6.65
N SER A 126 -16.58 14.20 -6.88
CA SER A 126 -15.31 14.92 -6.99
C SER A 126 -14.78 14.96 -8.44
N GLY A 127 -15.62 14.61 -9.43
CA GLY A 127 -15.36 14.77 -10.86
C GLY A 127 -14.73 13.58 -11.58
N GLY A 128 -14.55 12.43 -10.90
CA GLY A 128 -13.92 11.23 -11.47
C GLY A 128 -14.93 10.21 -12.01
N ASP A 129 -14.43 9.21 -12.73
CA ASP A 129 -15.22 8.08 -13.26
C ASP A 129 -14.83 6.77 -12.54
N PRO A 130 -15.68 6.21 -11.66
CA PRO A 130 -15.40 4.96 -10.94
C PRO A 130 -15.79 3.68 -11.72
N THR A 131 -16.28 3.81 -12.97
CA THR A 131 -16.84 2.68 -13.74
C THR A 131 -15.82 1.98 -14.64
N ALA A 132 -14.59 2.48 -14.70
CA ALA A 132 -13.56 1.99 -15.61
C ALA A 132 -13.10 0.55 -15.28
N SER A 133 -12.67 -0.17 -16.33
CA SER A 133 -12.06 -1.50 -16.18
C SER A 133 -10.61 -1.38 -15.69
N PRO A 134 -10.01 -2.45 -15.12
CA PRO A 134 -8.59 -2.43 -14.72
C PRO A 134 -7.64 -2.03 -15.87
N GLN A 135 -8.01 -2.37 -17.11
CA GLN A 135 -7.25 -2.07 -18.31
C GLN A 135 -7.36 -0.60 -18.71
N SER A 136 -8.56 0.01 -18.66
CA SER A 136 -8.77 1.41 -19.07
C SER A 136 -8.63 2.45 -17.94
N ALA A 137 -8.58 2.02 -16.68
CA ALA A 137 -8.39 2.92 -15.54
C ALA A 137 -6.95 3.47 -15.43
N HIS A 138 -6.84 4.75 -15.10
CA HIS A 138 -5.58 5.40 -14.69
C HIS A 138 -5.26 5.14 -13.21
N VAL A 139 -6.28 4.97 -12.36
CA VAL A 139 -6.11 4.66 -10.93
C VAL A 139 -6.84 3.36 -10.57
N ILE A 140 -6.17 2.42 -9.92
CA ILE A 140 -6.79 1.21 -9.36
C ILE A 140 -6.80 1.35 -7.84
N LEU A 141 -7.99 1.31 -7.24
CA LEU A 141 -8.22 1.45 -5.81
C LEU A 141 -8.43 0.08 -5.18
N ALA A 142 -7.60 -0.30 -4.20
CA ALA A 142 -7.65 -1.61 -3.54
C ALA A 142 -7.45 -1.52 -2.02
N ASP A 143 -7.76 -2.61 -1.30
CA ASP A 143 -7.51 -2.71 0.14
C ASP A 143 -6.01 -2.98 0.43
N PRO A 144 -5.27 -2.04 1.07
CA PRO A 144 -3.85 -2.19 1.34
C PRO A 144 -3.50 -3.34 2.30
N ASN A 145 -4.47 -3.86 3.06
CA ASN A 145 -4.28 -4.97 3.99
C ASN A 145 -4.27 -6.34 3.29
N THR A 146 -4.52 -6.39 1.98
CA THR A 146 -4.59 -7.63 1.19
C THR A 146 -3.34 -7.85 0.35
N GLU A 147 -2.91 -9.11 0.19
CA GLU A 147 -1.80 -9.48 -0.71
C GLU A 147 -2.05 -9.03 -2.16
N VAL A 148 -3.33 -8.95 -2.55
CA VAL A 148 -3.79 -8.45 -3.85
C VAL A 148 -3.27 -7.04 -4.14
N PHE A 149 -3.22 -6.15 -3.15
CA PHE A 149 -2.67 -4.80 -3.32
C PHE A 149 -1.19 -4.86 -3.72
N GLN A 150 -0.38 -5.68 -3.03
CA GLN A 150 1.04 -5.85 -3.35
C GLN A 150 1.24 -6.49 -4.72
N HIS A 151 0.38 -7.44 -5.09
CA HIS A 151 0.39 -8.04 -6.43
C HIS A 151 0.07 -7.01 -7.52
N LEU A 152 -0.96 -6.18 -7.34
CA LEU A 152 -1.31 -5.11 -8.27
C LEU A 152 -0.16 -4.10 -8.42
N VAL A 153 0.40 -3.59 -7.31
CA VAL A 153 1.57 -2.70 -7.33
C VAL A 153 2.70 -3.31 -8.15
N LYS A 154 3.06 -4.57 -7.90
CA LYS A 154 4.11 -5.29 -8.64
C LYS A 154 3.78 -5.49 -10.12
N SER A 155 2.51 -5.75 -10.46
CA SER A 155 2.08 -6.00 -11.84
C SER A 155 2.09 -4.74 -12.70
N TYR A 156 1.83 -3.58 -12.09
CA TYR A 156 1.71 -2.30 -12.79
C TYR A 156 2.91 -1.36 -12.59
N GLN A 157 3.93 -1.74 -11.79
CA GLN A 157 5.10 -0.90 -11.46
C GLN A 157 5.86 -0.31 -12.68
N GLY A 158 5.77 -0.95 -13.85
CA GLY A 158 6.41 -0.50 -15.09
C GLY A 158 5.46 0.11 -16.13
N VAL A 159 4.18 0.29 -15.82
CA VAL A 159 3.20 0.86 -16.77
C VAL A 159 3.06 2.35 -16.47
N PRO A 160 3.41 3.26 -17.41
CA PRO A 160 3.20 4.69 -17.20
C PRO A 160 1.71 5.00 -17.05
N ASP A 161 1.41 6.10 -16.36
CA ASP A 161 0.06 6.64 -16.15
C ASP A 161 -0.95 5.69 -15.47
N LYS A 162 -0.47 4.59 -14.87
CA LYS A 162 -1.23 3.70 -13.99
C LYS A 162 -0.75 3.79 -12.54
N TYR A 163 -1.66 4.16 -11.66
CA TYR A 163 -1.42 4.32 -10.23
C TYR A 163 -2.22 3.27 -9.45
N ILE A 164 -1.58 2.61 -8.48
CA ILE A 164 -2.23 1.65 -7.57
C ILE A 164 -2.28 2.28 -6.19
N GLU A 165 -3.49 2.62 -5.74
CA GLU A 165 -3.73 3.42 -4.54
C GLU A 165 -4.63 2.69 -3.54
N SER A 166 -4.48 3.03 -2.26
CA SER A 166 -5.40 2.56 -1.22
C SER A 166 -6.79 3.18 -1.44
N TYR A 167 -7.87 2.47 -1.14
CA TYR A 167 -9.22 3.09 -1.15
C TYR A 167 -9.34 4.33 -0.22
N LEU A 168 -8.49 4.44 0.81
CA LEU A 168 -8.41 5.60 1.70
C LEU A 168 -7.82 6.85 1.03
N TRP A 169 -7.08 6.68 -0.08
CA TRP A 169 -6.48 7.77 -0.86
C TRP A 169 -7.52 8.78 -1.37
N VAL A 170 -8.70 8.30 -1.78
CA VAL A 170 -9.81 9.16 -2.25
C VAL A 170 -10.25 10.12 -1.15
N LYS A 171 -10.42 9.62 0.10
CA LYS A 171 -10.77 10.45 1.25
C LYS A 171 -9.71 11.54 1.48
N LYS A 172 -8.43 11.15 1.51
CA LYS A 172 -7.29 12.07 1.69
C LYS A 172 -7.21 13.16 0.62
N CYS A 173 -7.48 12.83 -0.65
CA CYS A 173 -7.47 13.82 -1.74
C CYS A 173 -8.63 14.81 -1.63
N VAL A 174 -9.84 14.33 -1.29
CA VAL A 174 -11.02 15.19 -1.07
C VAL A 174 -10.82 16.12 0.12
N GLU A 175 -10.32 15.62 1.25
CA GLU A 175 -10.01 16.42 2.44
C GLU A 175 -8.93 17.47 2.18
N LYS A 176 -7.89 17.13 1.40
CA LYS A 176 -6.86 18.09 0.98
C LYS A 176 -7.34 19.06 -0.10
N GLY A 177 -8.45 18.76 -0.78
CA GLY A 177 -8.94 19.52 -1.94
C GLY A 177 -7.97 19.49 -3.13
N ALA A 178 -7.13 18.45 -3.25
CA ALA A 178 -6.14 18.31 -4.31
C ALA A 178 -5.82 16.83 -4.63
N LEU A 179 -5.57 16.55 -5.90
CA LEU A 179 -5.10 15.26 -6.39
C LEU A 179 -3.63 15.05 -6.00
N VAL A 180 -3.36 14.11 -5.07
CA VAL A 180 -1.99 13.86 -4.57
C VAL A 180 -1.74 12.35 -4.50
N TYR A 181 -1.02 11.83 -5.49
CA TYR A 181 -0.59 10.43 -5.53
C TYR A 181 0.37 10.08 -4.39
N THR A 182 0.34 8.82 -3.98
CA THR A 182 1.33 8.24 -3.06
C THR A 182 2.68 8.20 -3.79
N PRO A 183 3.74 8.83 -3.25
CA PRO A 183 5.03 8.88 -3.93
C PRO A 183 5.60 7.48 -4.10
N LEU A 184 6.05 7.15 -5.31
CA LEU A 184 6.75 5.91 -5.60
C LEU A 184 8.11 5.90 -4.88
N VAL A 185 8.12 5.34 -3.67
CA VAL A 185 9.36 5.12 -2.92
C VAL A 185 10.20 4.10 -3.68
N TYR A 186 11.17 4.61 -4.45
CA TYR A 186 12.16 3.78 -5.13
C TYR A 186 12.96 3.03 -4.07
N LYS A 187 12.64 1.74 -3.89
CA LYS A 187 13.45 0.84 -3.09
C LYS A 187 14.77 0.68 -3.84
N ASN A 188 15.81 1.36 -3.36
CA ASN A 188 17.16 1.25 -3.90
C ASN A 188 17.48 -0.24 -4.15
N PRO A 189 17.80 -0.64 -5.40
CA PRO A 189 17.95 -2.04 -5.77
C PRO A 189 19.03 -2.64 -4.88
N GLY A 190 18.63 -3.59 -4.03
CA GLY A 190 19.33 -3.96 -2.80
C GLY A 190 20.83 -4.18 -2.99
N GLY A 191 21.61 -3.14 -2.71
CA GLY A 191 23.05 -3.07 -2.87
C GLY A 191 23.64 -2.25 -1.74
N ARG A 192 24.76 -2.73 -1.19
CA ARG A 192 25.53 -1.97 -0.20
C ARG A 192 26.05 -0.72 -0.88
N ARG A 193 26.04 0.42 -0.17
CA ARG A 193 26.63 1.64 -0.75
C ARG A 193 28.12 1.38 -1.03
N PRO A 194 28.69 1.81 -2.16
CA PRO A 194 30.15 1.73 -2.35
C PRO A 194 30.86 2.44 -1.20
N GLY A 195 31.75 1.73 -0.49
CA GLY A 195 32.40 2.20 0.75
C GLY A 195 31.72 1.78 2.05
N GLU A 196 30.50 1.23 2.02
CA GLU A 196 29.87 0.60 3.19
C GLU A 196 30.51 -0.76 3.45
N GLU A 197 31.50 -0.78 4.33
CA GLU A 197 32.25 -1.99 4.68
C GLU A 197 31.32 -3.11 5.13
N ARG A 198 31.74 -4.35 4.88
CA ARG A 198 31.01 -5.50 5.40
C ARG A 198 31.23 -5.56 6.90
N THR A 199 30.20 -5.23 7.68
CA THR A 199 30.13 -5.52 9.12
C THR A 199 30.76 -6.88 9.39
N GLN A 200 31.85 -6.89 10.14
CA GLN A 200 32.53 -8.14 10.49
C GLN A 200 31.79 -8.81 11.65
N PHE A 201 31.71 -10.14 11.61
CA PHE A 201 31.15 -10.91 12.72
C PHE A 201 32.10 -10.82 13.92
N THR A 202 31.61 -10.30 15.03
CA THR A 202 32.32 -10.28 16.31
C THR A 202 32.23 -11.65 16.99
N GLU A 203 33.06 -11.90 18.01
CA GLU A 203 32.98 -13.15 18.78
C GLU A 203 31.66 -13.24 19.57
N GLU A 204 31.12 -12.11 20.04
CA GLU A 204 29.81 -12.05 20.68
C GLU A 204 28.66 -12.44 19.73
N ASP A 205 28.70 -11.96 18.48
CA ASP A 205 27.72 -12.32 17.45
C ASP A 205 27.67 -13.84 17.24
N GLU A 206 28.84 -14.48 17.23
CA GLU A 206 28.98 -15.92 17.07
C GLU A 206 28.57 -16.69 18.31
N GLU A 207 28.87 -16.19 19.50
CA GLU A 207 28.44 -16.82 20.75
C GLU A 207 26.91 -16.78 20.87
N ARG A 208 26.27 -15.64 20.57
CA ARG A 208 24.81 -15.50 20.55
C ARG A 208 24.18 -16.40 19.48
N LEU A 209 24.78 -16.50 18.29
CA LEU A 209 24.38 -17.47 17.26
C LEU A 209 24.49 -18.91 17.77
N CYS A 210 25.58 -19.28 18.44
CA CYS A 210 25.76 -20.60 19.02
C CYS A 210 24.72 -20.90 20.10
N ARG A 211 24.42 -19.95 20.99
CA ARG A 211 23.36 -20.06 22.00
C ARG A 211 21.98 -20.30 21.34
N TRP A 212 21.65 -19.58 20.27
CA TRP A 212 20.41 -19.81 19.51
C TRP A 212 20.35 -21.20 18.88
N ILE A 213 21.41 -21.63 18.18
CA ILE A 213 21.47 -22.96 17.55
C ILE A 213 21.44 -24.06 18.62
N ALA A 214 22.11 -23.88 19.76
CA ALA A 214 22.06 -24.80 20.90
C ALA A 214 20.64 -24.95 21.46
N THR A 215 19.87 -23.85 21.54
CA THR A 215 18.48 -23.87 22.02
C THR A 215 17.52 -24.53 21.02
N LYS A 216 17.69 -24.32 19.71
CA LYS A 216 16.76 -24.85 18.69
C LYS A 216 17.13 -26.26 18.17
N ILE A 217 18.42 -26.56 18.03
CA ILE A 217 18.96 -27.81 17.49
C ILE A 217 20.21 -28.26 18.32
N PRO A 218 19.99 -28.79 19.55
CA PRO A 218 21.07 -29.09 20.49
C PRO A 218 22.10 -30.09 19.97
N TYR A 219 21.66 -31.06 19.15
CA TYR A 219 22.51 -32.15 18.65
C TYR A 219 22.76 -32.01 17.15
N LYS A 220 24.02 -32.19 16.72
CA LYS A 220 24.43 -32.06 15.31
C LYS A 220 23.85 -33.17 14.43
N GLU A 221 23.69 -34.36 14.99
CA GLU A 221 23.25 -35.58 14.31
C GLU A 221 21.80 -35.49 13.81
N THR A 222 20.95 -34.73 14.51
CA THR A 222 19.58 -34.39 14.08
C THR A 222 19.55 -33.61 12.76
N GLY A 223 20.69 -33.05 12.34
CA GLY A 223 20.82 -32.26 11.11
C GLY A 223 20.25 -30.85 11.28
N GLY A 224 19.74 -30.25 10.19
CA GLY A 224 18.98 -29.00 10.23
C GLY A 224 19.77 -27.70 10.51
N ARG A 225 20.93 -27.74 11.16
CA ARG A 225 21.76 -26.53 11.48
C ARG A 225 22.13 -25.68 10.26
N THR A 226 22.10 -26.23 9.05
CA THR A 226 22.37 -25.52 7.77
C THR A 226 21.11 -25.17 6.97
N GLY A 227 19.91 -25.37 7.52
CA GLY A 227 18.64 -25.07 6.87
C GLY A 227 18.28 -23.59 6.93
N ASN A 228 17.78 -23.00 5.83
CA ASN A 228 17.48 -21.56 5.73
C ASN A 228 16.50 -21.07 6.82
N ARG A 229 15.46 -21.85 7.11
CA ARG A 229 14.38 -21.48 8.03
C ARG A 229 14.85 -21.15 9.45
N LEU A 230 15.90 -21.81 9.94
CA LEU A 230 16.50 -21.55 11.25
C LEU A 230 17.04 -20.11 11.38
N TYR A 231 17.61 -19.59 10.29
CA TYR A 231 18.20 -18.25 10.23
C TYR A 231 17.17 -17.19 9.84
N GLN A 232 16.15 -17.55 9.06
CA GLN A 232 14.99 -16.69 8.81
C GLN A 232 14.26 -16.40 10.13
N GLN A 233 13.97 -17.45 10.91
CA GLN A 233 13.39 -17.33 12.25
C GLN A 233 14.27 -16.52 13.21
N LEU A 234 15.60 -16.67 13.16
CA LEU A 234 16.51 -15.82 13.94
C LEU A 234 16.31 -14.33 13.63
N CYS A 235 16.11 -13.97 12.34
CA CYS A 235 15.80 -12.60 11.93
C CYS A 235 14.35 -12.18 12.26
N GLU A 236 13.39 -13.10 12.29
CA GLU A 236 12.00 -12.84 12.72
C GLU A 236 11.92 -12.49 14.22
N MET A 237 12.80 -13.06 15.06
CA MET A 237 12.89 -12.74 16.50
C MET A 237 13.38 -11.31 16.81
N THR A 238 13.72 -10.48 15.81
CA THR A 238 14.25 -9.11 16.01
C THR A 238 13.25 -8.13 16.65
N VAL A 239 11.99 -8.55 16.85
CA VAL A 239 10.99 -7.84 17.67
C VAL A 239 11.45 -7.75 19.14
N ASP A 240 12.15 -8.77 19.64
CA ASP A 240 12.67 -8.82 21.00
C ASP A 240 14.02 -8.09 21.09
N SER A 241 14.15 -7.19 22.09
CA SER A 241 15.36 -6.36 22.26
C SER A 241 16.65 -7.20 22.42
N GLU A 242 16.56 -8.40 23.01
CA GLU A 242 17.68 -9.33 23.15
C GLU A 242 18.26 -9.81 21.81
N TYR A 243 17.46 -9.77 20.73
CA TYR A 243 17.83 -10.22 19.38
C TYR A 243 18.19 -9.06 18.43
N ALA A 244 18.29 -7.82 18.92
CA ALA A 244 18.67 -6.66 18.11
C ALA A 244 19.99 -6.86 17.33
N TRP A 245 20.95 -7.60 17.89
CA TRP A 245 22.23 -7.96 17.26
C TRP A 245 22.08 -8.72 15.93
N VAL A 246 20.97 -9.44 15.74
CA VAL A 246 20.72 -10.22 14.51
C VAL A 246 20.63 -9.30 13.29
N THR A 247 20.10 -8.09 13.44
CA THR A 247 19.92 -7.11 12.36
C THR A 247 21.23 -6.69 11.67
N ARG A 248 22.37 -6.86 12.34
CA ARG A 248 23.72 -6.53 11.83
C ARG A 248 24.09 -7.29 10.56
N HIS A 249 23.49 -8.47 10.33
CA HIS A 249 23.75 -9.31 9.16
C HIS A 249 22.47 -9.97 8.66
N THR A 250 22.38 -10.23 7.35
CA THR A 250 21.22 -10.95 6.79
C THR A 250 21.25 -12.43 7.18
N TRP A 251 20.08 -13.10 7.18
CA TRP A 251 19.98 -14.53 7.48
C TRP A 251 20.90 -15.40 6.59
N GLN A 252 21.11 -15.03 5.33
CA GLN A 252 22.07 -15.72 4.44
C GLN A 252 23.50 -15.58 4.95
N SER A 253 23.86 -14.40 5.47
CA SER A 253 25.19 -14.09 6.00
C SER A 253 25.47 -14.89 7.27
N TRP A 254 24.51 -14.94 8.21
CA TRP A 254 24.57 -15.78 9.42
C TRP A 254 24.74 -17.27 9.07
N ARG A 255 23.94 -17.76 8.11
CA ARG A 255 24.02 -19.14 7.62
C ARG A 255 25.37 -19.48 7.01
N GLU A 256 25.91 -18.60 6.16
CA GLU A 256 27.19 -18.83 5.50
C GLU A 256 28.36 -18.72 6.50
N ARG A 257 28.26 -17.85 7.51
CA ARG A 257 29.22 -17.81 8.65
C ARG A 257 29.21 -19.13 9.42
N TYR A 258 28.04 -19.64 9.82
CA TYR A 258 27.94 -20.95 10.47
C TYR A 258 28.52 -22.05 9.59
N LYS A 259 28.15 -22.12 8.31
CA LYS A 259 28.63 -23.14 7.38
C LYS A 259 30.16 -23.15 7.25
N LYS A 260 30.78 -21.98 7.07
CA LYS A 260 32.24 -21.83 6.93
C LYS A 260 33.00 -22.10 8.23
N ASN A 261 32.44 -21.73 9.38
CA ASN A 261 33.09 -21.85 10.68
C ASN A 261 32.55 -23.03 11.53
N SER A 262 31.81 -23.96 10.88
CA SER A 262 31.03 -25.00 11.55
C SER A 262 31.82 -25.84 12.55
N GLY A 263 33.07 -26.21 12.25
CA GLY A 263 33.92 -26.95 13.20
C GLY A 263 34.12 -26.25 14.55
N ARG A 264 34.43 -24.94 14.56
CA ARG A 264 34.60 -24.18 15.81
C ARG A 264 33.26 -23.91 16.50
N LEU A 265 32.25 -23.51 15.73
CA LEU A 265 30.94 -23.15 16.27
C LEU A 265 30.19 -24.38 16.80
N ASP A 266 30.33 -25.55 16.17
CA ASP A 266 29.79 -26.81 16.71
C ASP A 266 30.44 -27.19 18.04
N ASN A 267 31.73 -26.92 18.26
CA ASN A 267 32.37 -27.13 19.55
C ASN A 267 31.79 -26.18 20.63
N MET A 268 31.59 -24.90 20.30
CA MET A 268 30.92 -23.95 21.19
C MET A 268 29.47 -24.35 21.50
N ILE A 269 28.71 -24.79 20.49
CA ILE A 269 27.34 -25.30 20.67
C ILE A 269 27.33 -26.52 21.59
N THR A 270 28.25 -27.47 21.39
CA THR A 270 28.37 -28.66 22.25
C THR A 270 28.64 -28.28 23.70
N ALA A 271 29.57 -27.35 23.97
CA ALA A 271 29.86 -26.86 25.32
C ALA A 271 28.64 -26.16 25.97
N ILE A 272 27.89 -25.35 25.22
CA ILE A 272 26.66 -24.69 25.70
C ILE A 272 25.57 -25.74 26.04
N VAL A 273 25.43 -26.78 25.22
CA VAL A 273 24.47 -27.87 25.46
C VAL A 273 24.88 -28.73 26.65
N GLU A 274 26.17 -29.02 26.82
CA GLU A 274 26.70 -29.73 27.99
C GLU A 274 26.53 -28.93 29.29
N GLN A 275 26.70 -27.60 29.24
CA GLN A 275 26.47 -26.72 30.39
C GLN A 275 25.00 -26.63 30.77
N LYS A 276 24.10 -26.45 29.78
CA LYS A 276 22.65 -26.27 30.04
C LYS A 276 21.89 -27.58 30.27
N LYS A 277 22.43 -28.73 29.84
CA LYS A 277 21.80 -30.07 29.88
C LYS A 277 20.27 -30.04 29.59
N PRO A 278 19.84 -29.44 28.46
CA PRO A 278 18.42 -29.33 28.15
C PRO A 278 17.79 -30.72 28.09
N ALA A 279 16.67 -30.92 28.80
CA ALA A 279 16.06 -32.23 28.87
C ALA A 279 15.59 -32.69 27.48
N HIS A 280 15.85 -33.95 27.15
CA HIS A 280 15.58 -34.50 25.84
C HIS A 280 14.06 -34.61 25.63
N GLY A 281 13.48 -33.72 24.83
CA GLY A 281 12.03 -33.66 24.58
C GLY A 281 11.27 -32.44 25.11
N GLU A 282 11.94 -31.41 25.64
CA GLU A 282 11.25 -30.16 26.04
C GLU A 282 10.56 -29.44 24.86
N LYS A 283 9.33 -28.95 25.10
CA LYS A 283 8.52 -28.20 24.12
C LYS A 283 9.29 -26.96 23.64
N GLY A 284 9.77 -26.99 22.40
CA GLY A 284 10.52 -25.89 21.77
C GLY A 284 11.70 -26.34 20.92
N GLN A 285 12.18 -27.58 21.10
CA GLN A 285 13.11 -28.24 20.17
C GLN A 285 12.43 -28.43 18.80
N TYR A 286 13.16 -28.19 17.71
CA TYR A 286 12.55 -28.14 16.38
C TYR A 286 11.96 -29.50 15.99
N GLY A 287 10.62 -29.58 15.89
CA GLY A 287 9.80 -30.82 15.87
C GLY A 287 9.94 -31.75 14.66
N TYR A 288 11.06 -31.70 13.95
CA TYR A 288 11.47 -32.68 12.94
C TYR A 288 12.82 -33.28 13.35
N VAL A 289 12.86 -33.96 14.51
CA VAL A 289 13.81 -35.05 14.67
C VAL A 289 13.42 -36.09 13.62
N ARG A 290 14.13 -36.06 12.49
CA ARG A 290 14.17 -37.23 11.60
C ARG A 290 14.80 -38.32 12.44
N GLN A 291 13.96 -39.20 13.01
CA GLN A 291 14.45 -40.48 13.48
C GLN A 291 15.28 -41.05 12.34
N ALA A 292 16.51 -41.46 12.65
CA ALA A 292 17.34 -42.13 11.67
C ALA A 292 16.65 -43.48 11.41
N GLU A 293 15.70 -43.50 10.46
CA GLU A 293 15.08 -44.74 9.99
C GLU A 293 16.22 -45.69 9.70
N GLU A 294 16.28 -46.77 10.47
CA GLU A 294 17.32 -47.77 10.35
C GLU A 294 17.14 -48.42 8.99
N LYS A 295 17.81 -47.86 7.98
CA LYS A 295 17.73 -48.30 6.59
C LYS A 295 18.35 -49.68 6.52
N THR A 296 17.51 -50.69 6.76
CA THR A 296 17.79 -52.09 6.49
C THR A 296 18.46 -52.13 5.13
N ARG A 297 19.74 -52.52 5.12
CA ARG A 297 20.61 -52.44 3.93
C ARG A 297 20.03 -53.36 2.85
N ARG A 298 19.13 -52.82 2.01
CA ARG A 298 18.65 -53.53 0.81
C ARG A 298 19.88 -53.80 -0.05
N SER A 299 20.31 -55.05 -0.06
CA SER A 299 21.48 -55.53 -0.77
C SER A 299 21.30 -55.22 -2.26
N ARG A 300 22.02 -54.20 -2.74
CA ARG A 300 21.92 -53.72 -4.12
C ARG A 300 22.54 -54.77 -5.06
N LYS A 301 21.72 -55.72 -5.51
CA LYS A 301 22.12 -56.86 -6.34
C LYS A 301 22.85 -56.33 -7.58
N LYS A 302 24.14 -56.64 -7.66
CA LYS A 302 25.09 -56.13 -8.66
C LYS A 302 24.72 -56.70 -10.04
N ARG A 303 23.97 -55.96 -10.85
CA ARG A 303 23.64 -56.34 -12.23
C ARG A 303 24.90 -56.16 -13.08
N ALA A 304 25.44 -57.26 -13.59
CA ALA A 304 26.64 -57.25 -14.42
C ALA A 304 26.40 -56.54 -15.76
N LYS A 305 27.41 -55.81 -16.24
CA LYS A 305 27.52 -55.35 -17.63
C LYS A 305 28.15 -56.48 -18.47
N PRO A 306 27.54 -56.92 -19.58
CA PRO A 306 28.30 -57.50 -20.68
C PRO A 306 29.05 -56.37 -21.43
N ALA A 307 30.14 -56.73 -22.09
CA ALA A 307 30.94 -55.83 -22.91
C ALA A 307 31.30 -56.54 -24.23
N ASP A 308 30.85 -55.95 -25.34
CA ASP A 308 31.29 -56.04 -26.74
C ASP A 308 30.24 -55.23 -27.55
N GLU A 309 30.50 -54.67 -28.73
CA GLU A 309 31.63 -54.81 -29.65
C GLU A 309 31.82 -53.47 -30.44
N SER A 310 32.95 -53.28 -31.11
CA SER A 310 33.23 -52.14 -32.02
C SER A 310 32.98 -52.54 -33.50
N LEU A 311 32.72 -51.69 -34.50
CA LEU A 311 33.64 -50.74 -35.17
C LEU A 311 32.98 -50.22 -36.50
N HIS A 312 33.55 -49.18 -37.15
CA HIS A 312 33.36 -48.78 -38.59
C HIS A 312 31.97 -48.26 -39.08
N ALA A 313 31.85 -47.38 -40.10
CA ALA A 313 32.81 -46.58 -40.89
C ALA A 313 32.18 -45.32 -41.56
N ASP A 314 33.03 -44.31 -41.76
CA ASP A 314 33.20 -43.29 -42.84
C ASP A 314 32.19 -42.96 -43.98
N LEU A 315 32.39 -41.73 -44.51
CA LEU A 315 31.93 -41.11 -45.79
C LEU A 315 30.42 -40.75 -45.93
N ALA A 316 29.98 -39.75 -46.72
CA ALA A 316 30.62 -38.97 -47.79
C ALA A 316 30.18 -37.48 -47.88
N LYS A 317 30.84 -36.70 -48.75
CA LYS A 317 30.49 -35.31 -49.16
C LYS A 317 29.45 -35.29 -50.30
N GLY A 318 28.72 -34.18 -50.48
CA GLY A 318 27.95 -33.89 -51.71
C GLY A 318 27.41 -32.46 -51.80
N GLN A 319 27.79 -31.72 -52.85
CA GLN A 319 27.16 -30.46 -53.32
C GLN A 319 26.00 -30.78 -54.31
N ILE A 320 25.50 -29.75 -55.03
CA ILE A 320 24.56 -29.75 -56.21
C ILE A 320 23.12 -29.38 -55.77
N THR A 321 22.74 -28.08 -55.74
CA THR A 321 22.30 -27.13 -56.82
C THR A 321 20.86 -27.30 -57.28
N ASP A 322 20.12 -26.18 -57.32
CA ASP A 322 18.92 -25.82 -58.12
C ASP A 322 17.70 -26.78 -58.05
N CYS A 323 16.43 -26.40 -58.23
CA CYS A 323 15.77 -25.45 -59.13
C CYS A 323 14.34 -25.13 -58.61
N ILE A 324 13.80 -23.92 -58.91
CA ILE A 324 12.46 -23.64 -59.57
C ILE A 324 11.18 -24.25 -58.89
N ASP A 325 10.02 -23.57 -58.66
CA ASP A 325 9.34 -22.49 -59.39
C ASP A 325 8.31 -21.65 -58.57
N ARG A 326 7.88 -20.53 -59.17
CA ARG A 326 6.61 -19.73 -59.11
C ARG A 326 5.55 -19.95 -58.00
N SER A 327 5.00 -18.92 -57.32
CA SER A 327 4.23 -17.68 -57.72
C SER A 327 2.71 -17.84 -57.40
N PRO A 328 1.81 -16.81 -57.37
CA PRO A 328 1.98 -15.34 -57.46
C PRO A 328 1.25 -14.49 -56.38
N ASP A 329 1.51 -13.18 -56.43
CA ASP A 329 0.64 -12.02 -56.16
C ASP A 329 -0.36 -11.97 -54.98
N THR A 330 -0.18 -10.95 -54.12
CA THR A 330 -1.30 -10.07 -53.73
C THR A 330 -0.78 -8.63 -53.52
N ALA A 331 -1.29 -7.69 -54.32
CA ALA A 331 -0.86 -6.29 -54.28
C ALA A 331 -1.64 -5.46 -53.25
N VAL A 332 -0.99 -4.46 -52.64
CA VAL A 332 -1.62 -3.43 -51.80
C VAL A 332 -1.18 -2.05 -52.32
N PRO A 333 -2.09 -1.11 -52.59
CA PRO A 333 -1.73 0.18 -53.19
C PRO A 333 -1.17 1.17 -52.16
N ILE A 334 -0.10 1.86 -52.55
CA ILE A 334 0.46 3.01 -51.82
C ILE A 334 -0.23 4.28 -52.35
N ILE A 335 -0.87 5.03 -51.44
CA ILE A 335 -1.45 6.34 -51.78
C ILE A 335 -0.36 7.41 -51.62
N MET A 336 0.01 8.04 -52.74
CA MET A 336 0.86 9.23 -52.75
C MET A 336 0.00 10.48 -52.60
N PHE A 337 0.39 11.42 -51.73
CA PHE A 337 -0.16 12.77 -51.69
C PHE A 337 0.91 13.78 -52.15
N THR A 338 0.52 14.63 -53.09
CA THR A 338 1.33 15.72 -53.65
C THR A 338 1.15 17.01 -52.84
N PRO A 339 2.19 17.83 -52.67
CA PRO A 339 2.05 19.20 -52.18
C PRO A 339 1.80 20.15 -53.37
N ASP A 340 0.91 21.13 -53.20
CA ASP A 340 0.80 22.27 -54.10
C ASP A 340 0.62 23.58 -53.33
N HIS A 341 1.19 24.67 -53.86
CA HIS A 341 1.19 26.01 -53.26
C HIS A 341 -0.07 26.80 -53.64
N ILE A 342 -0.45 27.79 -52.81
CA ILE A 342 -0.50 29.25 -53.14
C ILE A 342 -1.39 30.05 -52.15
N SER A 343 -0.75 31.02 -51.49
CA SER A 343 -1.21 32.38 -51.10
C SER A 343 -2.69 32.67 -50.72
N SER A 344 -2.92 33.29 -49.55
CA SER A 344 -3.08 34.76 -49.42
C SER A 344 -3.42 35.23 -48.00
N GLU A 345 -2.86 36.39 -47.58
CA GLU A 345 -3.31 37.14 -46.38
C GLU A 345 -4.63 37.89 -46.67
N PRO A 346 -5.32 38.45 -45.64
CA PRO A 346 -4.99 39.84 -45.30
C PRO A 346 -4.89 40.15 -43.80
N ARG A 347 -4.04 41.15 -43.50
CA ARG A 347 -3.87 41.78 -42.19
C ARG A 347 -5.16 42.42 -41.64
N ALA A 348 -5.31 42.39 -40.31
CA ALA A 348 -5.95 43.47 -39.56
C ALA A 348 -5.18 43.72 -38.24
N SER A 349 -4.84 44.98 -37.99
CA SER A 349 -4.13 45.44 -36.78
C SER A 349 -5.10 45.73 -35.64
N ILE A 350 -4.63 45.67 -34.39
CA ILE A 350 -4.97 46.64 -33.31
C ILE A 350 -3.98 46.51 -32.13
N SER A 351 -3.66 47.65 -31.53
CA SER A 351 -2.85 47.87 -30.31
C SER A 351 -3.23 46.95 -29.12
N GLY A 352 -2.36 46.62 -28.17
CA GLY A 352 -1.14 47.32 -27.75
C GLY A 352 -1.36 47.99 -26.39
N ILE A 353 -1.08 47.28 -25.29
CA ILE A 353 -1.13 47.80 -23.91
C ILE A 353 0.21 47.52 -23.23
N ARG A 354 0.76 48.56 -22.58
CA ARG A 354 2.08 48.56 -21.94
C ARG A 354 2.08 47.79 -20.62
N ALA A 355 3.12 46.99 -20.39
CA ALA A 355 3.51 46.61 -19.03
C ALA A 355 3.93 47.86 -18.25
N ARG A 356 3.50 47.96 -16.99
CA ARG A 356 4.08 48.90 -16.01
C ARG A 356 5.16 48.15 -15.24
N GLN A 357 6.40 48.62 -15.36
CA GLN A 357 7.45 48.34 -14.37
C GLN A 357 7.24 49.27 -13.17
N SER A 358 7.52 48.76 -11.98
CA SER A 358 7.79 49.54 -10.77
C SER A 358 9.22 49.18 -10.30
N PRO A 359 10.11 50.15 -10.08
CA PRO A 359 11.45 49.93 -9.54
C PRO A 359 11.46 49.95 -8.00
N ASP A 360 12.64 49.69 -7.41
CA ASP A 360 13.00 49.84 -5.99
C ASP A 360 12.27 48.82 -5.05
N GLU A 361 12.79 48.26 -3.95
CA GLU A 361 14.06 48.25 -3.16
C GLU A 361 14.00 46.90 -2.36
N GLU A 362 15.06 46.20 -1.91
CA GLU A 362 16.52 46.40 -1.91
C GLU A 362 17.26 45.01 -1.91
N GLU A 363 18.39 44.85 -1.22
CA GLU A 363 19.34 43.71 -1.20
C GLU A 363 19.06 42.58 -0.18
N MET A 364 19.16 41.31 -0.59
CA MET A 364 19.63 40.18 0.25
C MET A 364 20.50 39.27 -0.62
N ALA A 365 21.81 39.24 -0.36
CA ALA A 365 22.74 38.30 -0.97
C ALA A 365 22.90 37.06 -0.07
N ASP A 366 22.45 35.90 -0.53
CA ASP A 366 22.73 34.60 0.09
C ASP A 366 23.68 33.81 -0.82
N ASP A 367 24.91 33.58 -0.34
CA ASP A 367 25.97 32.83 -1.03
C ASP A 367 25.74 31.30 -0.94
N GLU A 368 24.75 30.75 -1.67
CA GLU A 368 24.46 29.29 -1.68
C GLU A 368 24.61 28.60 -3.07
N ASP A 369 25.28 29.22 -4.05
CA ASP A 369 25.31 28.72 -5.45
C ASP A 369 26.59 27.94 -5.88
N GLU A 370 27.54 27.63 -4.98
CA GLU A 370 28.74 26.83 -5.34
C GLU A 370 28.58 25.29 -5.22
N GLU A 371 27.60 24.76 -4.48
CA GLU A 371 27.43 23.29 -4.30
C GLU A 371 26.53 22.63 -5.36
N SER A 372 25.83 23.43 -6.19
CA SER A 372 24.85 22.95 -7.18
C SER A 372 25.46 22.43 -8.50
N GLU A 373 26.76 22.65 -8.76
CA GLU A 373 27.40 22.20 -10.01
C GLU A 373 27.82 20.72 -10.03
N GLU A 374 27.95 20.06 -8.87
CA GLU A 374 28.53 18.70 -8.79
C GLU A 374 27.58 17.58 -9.31
N TRP A 375 26.29 17.85 -9.46
CA TRP A 375 25.26 16.83 -9.77
C TRP A 375 24.64 16.89 -11.18
N ARG A 376 25.35 17.46 -12.17
CA ARG A 376 24.87 17.48 -13.57
C ARG A 376 24.76 16.06 -14.16
N ILE A 377 23.52 15.57 -14.28
CA ILE A 377 23.16 14.30 -14.93
C ILE A 377 23.57 14.33 -16.41
N ARG A 378 24.27 13.29 -16.87
CA ARG A 378 24.89 13.26 -18.20
C ARG A 378 23.86 13.16 -19.33
N VAL A 379 24.03 14.00 -20.36
CA VAL A 379 23.47 13.79 -21.71
C VAL A 379 24.60 13.92 -22.72
N GLY A 380 24.93 12.82 -23.43
CA GLY A 380 25.91 12.82 -24.52
C GLY A 380 27.24 12.11 -24.22
N ASN A 381 28.21 12.32 -25.12
CA ASN A 381 29.34 11.41 -25.36
C ASN A 381 30.71 11.99 -24.92
N GLN A 382 30.74 12.76 -23.82
CA GLN A 382 31.96 13.41 -23.34
C GLN A 382 32.88 12.47 -22.54
N SER A 383 34.18 12.79 -22.52
CA SER A 383 35.23 12.03 -21.85
C SER A 383 35.07 11.99 -20.32
N PRO A 384 35.46 10.90 -19.65
CA PRO A 384 35.23 10.73 -18.21
C PRO A 384 36.06 11.70 -17.36
N PRO A 385 35.49 12.25 -16.26
CA PRO A 385 36.15 13.23 -15.40
C PRO A 385 37.38 12.67 -14.68
N PRO A 386 38.34 13.54 -14.28
CA PRO A 386 39.69 13.12 -13.86
C PRO A 386 39.73 12.27 -12.59
N TRP A 387 38.72 12.30 -11.73
CA TRP A 387 38.64 11.43 -10.55
C TRP A 387 38.51 9.93 -10.89
N ALA A 388 38.09 9.59 -12.11
CA ALA A 388 37.96 8.21 -12.58
C ALA A 388 39.30 7.49 -12.83
N LYS A 389 40.44 8.13 -12.56
CA LYS A 389 41.79 7.54 -12.64
C LYS A 389 42.45 7.40 -11.25
N ARG A 390 42.27 6.24 -10.62
CA ARG A 390 43.16 5.71 -9.58
C ARG A 390 43.53 4.28 -10.00
N LYS A 391 44.73 4.06 -10.56
CA LYS A 391 45.94 3.61 -9.85
C LYS A 391 45.67 2.42 -8.92
N ALA A 392 46.08 1.25 -9.40
CA ALA A 392 46.46 0.11 -8.56
C ALA A 392 47.93 0.27 -8.12
N ASP A 393 48.39 -0.68 -7.31
CA ASP A 393 49.70 -0.78 -6.63
C ASP A 393 49.89 0.17 -5.44
N ASP A 394 49.84 -0.38 -4.21
CA ASP A 394 51.08 -0.71 -3.46
C ASP A 394 50.79 -1.77 -2.34
N GLU A 395 51.83 -2.45 -1.86
CA GLU A 395 51.77 -3.53 -0.87
C GLU A 395 52.07 -3.09 0.59
N GLY A 396 51.70 -3.93 1.56
CA GLY A 396 52.61 -4.26 2.67
C GLY A 396 52.32 -3.73 4.09
N GLY A 397 52.58 -4.60 5.09
CA GLY A 397 52.75 -4.25 6.52
C GLY A 397 51.49 -4.39 7.39
N SER A 398 51.24 -5.45 8.17
CA SER A 398 52.00 -6.13 9.24
C SER A 398 51.83 -5.57 10.67
N GLU A 399 50.74 -5.99 11.32
CA GLU A 399 50.73 -6.51 12.70
C GLU A 399 50.90 -5.52 13.90
N PRO A 400 50.77 -5.94 15.19
CA PRO A 400 49.56 -5.58 15.95
C PRO A 400 49.83 -4.93 17.33
N ARG A 401 48.77 -4.51 18.04
CA ARG A 401 48.80 -4.42 19.52
C ARG A 401 47.42 -4.43 20.18
N ALA A 402 47.40 -4.84 21.45
CA ALA A 402 46.23 -5.30 22.17
C ALA A 402 45.95 -4.50 23.47
N HIS A 403 44.92 -4.97 24.19
CA HIS A 403 44.61 -4.74 25.63
C HIS A 403 43.74 -3.54 26.03
N LYS A 404 42.50 -3.87 26.42
CA LYS A 404 41.72 -3.33 27.55
C LYS A 404 40.50 -4.25 27.70
N LYS A 405 39.91 -4.56 28.85
CA LYS A 405 40.20 -4.51 30.30
C LYS A 405 38.90 -5.05 30.93
N MET A 406 38.98 -5.74 32.06
CA MET A 406 37.81 -6.28 32.77
C MET A 406 36.82 -5.17 33.19
N ARG A 407 35.51 -5.48 33.25
CA ARG A 407 34.68 -5.04 34.37
C ARG A 407 33.50 -5.98 34.64
N THR A 408 33.43 -6.44 35.89
CA THR A 408 32.29 -7.13 36.51
C THR A 408 31.24 -6.14 36.99
N ILE A 409 29.94 -6.52 36.94
CA ILE A 409 28.92 -6.13 37.94
C ILE A 409 27.67 -7.01 37.80
N SER A 410 26.94 -7.15 38.91
CA SER A 410 26.00 -8.21 39.23
C SER A 410 24.51 -7.84 39.10
N HIS A 411 23.71 -8.84 38.70
CA HIS A 411 22.35 -9.19 39.18
C HIS A 411 21.39 -8.12 39.71
N SER A 412 20.17 -8.15 39.15
CA SER A 412 18.93 -8.17 39.94
C SER A 412 17.79 -8.86 39.16
N ASP A 413 17.26 -9.96 39.70
CA ASP A 413 16.15 -10.76 39.17
C ASP A 413 14.76 -10.14 39.50
N THR A 414 13.68 -10.90 39.20
CA THR A 414 12.26 -10.74 39.65
C THR A 414 11.37 -9.95 38.68
N SER A 415 10.20 -10.41 38.20
CA SER A 415 9.43 -11.65 38.45
C SER A 415 8.46 -11.96 37.28
N ALA A 416 8.12 -13.24 37.09
CA ALA A 416 7.11 -13.70 36.13
C ALA A 416 5.70 -13.86 36.76
N ALA A 417 4.66 -13.90 35.92
CA ALA A 417 3.31 -14.35 36.24
C ALA A 417 2.76 -15.25 35.10
N PRO A 418 1.86 -16.20 35.37
CA PRO A 418 1.67 -17.38 34.50
C PRO A 418 0.58 -17.22 33.42
N THR A 419 0.78 -17.92 32.30
CA THR A 419 -0.13 -18.08 31.16
C THR A 419 -1.14 -19.23 31.36
N THR A 420 -2.33 -19.07 30.79
CA THR A 420 -3.37 -20.12 30.67
C THR A 420 -3.49 -20.62 29.23
N ASP A 421 -3.97 -21.85 29.04
CA ASP A 421 -3.78 -22.65 27.82
C ASP A 421 -4.29 -22.05 26.50
N GLY A 422 -3.45 -22.13 25.48
CA GLY A 422 -3.72 -21.61 24.14
C GLY A 422 -4.16 -22.69 23.13
N GLN A 423 -5.40 -22.57 22.67
CA GLN A 423 -5.82 -23.18 21.41
C GLN A 423 -5.45 -22.22 20.27
N ALA A 424 -4.66 -22.67 19.29
CA ALA A 424 -4.09 -21.80 18.26
C ALA A 424 -5.15 -21.34 17.24
N VAL A 425 -5.86 -20.25 17.55
CA VAL A 425 -6.75 -19.55 16.63
C VAL A 425 -5.90 -18.93 15.51
N ALA A 426 -6.35 -19.05 14.26
CA ALA A 426 -5.72 -18.36 13.14
C ALA A 426 -5.75 -16.83 13.38
N PRO A 427 -4.72 -16.07 12.94
CA PRO A 427 -4.69 -14.63 13.17
C PRO A 427 -5.93 -13.97 12.54
N LEU A 428 -6.78 -13.41 13.42
CA LEU A 428 -7.99 -12.70 13.04
C LEU A 428 -7.64 -11.50 12.15
N HIS A 429 -8.50 -11.19 11.18
CA HIS A 429 -8.32 -9.99 10.36
C HIS A 429 -8.35 -8.75 11.26
N CYS A 430 -7.52 -7.75 10.99
CA CYS A 430 -7.40 -6.55 11.85
C CYS A 430 -8.74 -5.86 12.14
N ILE A 431 -9.67 -5.90 11.17
CA ILE A 431 -11.04 -5.41 11.32
C ILE A 431 -11.87 -6.27 12.29
N ASP A 432 -11.83 -7.60 12.16
CA ASP A 432 -12.56 -8.49 13.08
C ASP A 432 -12.01 -8.39 14.51
N GLN A 433 -10.70 -8.22 14.69
CA GLN A 433 -10.11 -7.93 16.00
C GLN A 433 -10.67 -6.62 16.59
N ALA A 434 -10.67 -5.53 15.82
CA ALA A 434 -11.18 -4.24 16.30
C ALA A 434 -12.70 -4.24 16.56
N ILE A 435 -13.48 -5.07 15.86
CA ILE A 435 -14.90 -5.33 16.14
C ILE A 435 -15.04 -6.08 17.48
N CYS A 436 -14.25 -7.13 17.72
CA CYS A 436 -14.20 -7.84 18.99
C CYS A 436 -13.79 -6.91 20.15
N ASP A 437 -12.83 -6.03 19.94
CA ASP A 437 -12.37 -5.08 20.96
C ASP A 437 -13.51 -4.12 21.36
N ILE A 438 -14.24 -3.54 20.40
CA ILE A 438 -15.41 -2.67 20.66
C ILE A 438 -16.53 -3.45 21.37
N ALA A 439 -16.81 -4.69 20.94
CA ALA A 439 -17.82 -5.54 21.57
C ALA A 439 -17.50 -5.81 23.05
N ASN A 440 -16.24 -6.17 23.34
CA ASN A 440 -15.76 -6.41 24.69
C ASN A 440 -15.73 -5.13 25.55
N GLU A 441 -15.25 -4.01 24.99
CA GLU A 441 -15.10 -2.72 25.67
C GLU A 441 -16.45 -2.14 26.13
N PHE A 442 -17.49 -2.22 25.29
CA PHE A 442 -18.82 -1.67 25.60
C PHE A 442 -19.85 -2.72 26.03
N ARG A 443 -19.45 -3.99 26.19
CA ARG A 443 -20.31 -5.13 26.58
C ARG A 443 -21.50 -5.36 25.65
N PHE A 444 -21.25 -5.38 24.35
CA PHE A 444 -22.20 -5.80 23.31
C PHE A 444 -21.74 -7.10 22.65
N THR A 445 -22.60 -7.75 21.87
CA THR A 445 -22.17 -8.93 21.10
C THR A 445 -21.35 -8.52 19.87
N VAL A 446 -20.38 -9.36 19.50
CA VAL A 446 -19.57 -9.18 18.27
C VAL A 446 -20.48 -9.06 17.04
N GLN A 447 -21.62 -9.77 17.02
CA GLN A 447 -22.57 -9.75 15.91
C GLN A 447 -23.26 -8.39 15.75
N GLU A 448 -23.70 -7.75 16.85
CA GLU A 448 -24.32 -6.41 16.79
C GLU A 448 -23.32 -5.34 16.31
N VAL A 449 -22.08 -5.40 16.81
CA VAL A 449 -21.02 -4.47 16.41
C VAL A 449 -20.67 -4.67 14.93
N LYS A 450 -20.56 -5.93 14.48
CA LYS A 450 -20.31 -6.29 13.08
C LYS A 450 -21.45 -5.83 12.17
N GLU A 451 -22.70 -6.10 12.51
CA GLU A 451 -23.86 -5.70 11.70
C GLU A 451 -23.97 -4.18 11.56
N PHE A 452 -23.63 -3.41 12.60
CA PHE A 452 -23.56 -1.96 12.47
C PHE A 452 -22.37 -1.50 11.63
N TYR A 453 -21.19 -2.10 11.82
CA TYR A 453 -20.01 -1.79 11.00
C TYR A 453 -20.24 -2.10 9.52
N ASP A 454 -20.89 -3.21 9.18
CA ASP A 454 -21.21 -3.57 7.80
C ASP A 454 -22.15 -2.55 7.15
N LYS A 455 -23.04 -1.92 7.94
CA LYS A 455 -23.93 -0.83 7.50
C LYS A 455 -23.22 0.52 7.34
N CYS A 456 -22.29 0.89 8.22
CA CYS A 456 -21.66 2.22 8.20
C CYS A 456 -20.27 2.29 7.55
N GLY A 457 -19.53 1.18 7.47
CA GLY A 457 -18.18 1.09 6.90
C GLY A 457 -17.08 1.82 7.69
N GLU A 458 -17.38 2.33 8.88
CA GLU A 458 -16.52 3.23 9.65
C GLU A 458 -16.37 2.77 11.10
N MET A 459 -15.16 2.36 11.50
CA MET A 459 -14.87 1.83 12.85
C MET A 459 -15.08 2.86 13.96
N ASP A 460 -14.66 4.11 13.78
CA ASP A 460 -14.82 5.17 14.80
C ASP A 460 -16.28 5.52 15.04
N ARG A 461 -17.10 5.44 13.98
CA ARG A 461 -18.55 5.64 14.05
C ARG A 461 -19.24 4.48 14.79
N ALA A 462 -18.77 3.25 14.59
CA ALA A 462 -19.18 2.10 15.38
C ALA A 462 -18.84 2.28 16.86
N ARG A 463 -17.56 2.54 17.18
CA ARG A 463 -17.06 2.81 18.54
C ARG A 463 -17.88 3.90 19.25
N THR A 464 -18.07 5.04 18.59
CA THR A 464 -18.86 6.18 19.13
C THR A 464 -20.33 5.81 19.38
N ARG A 465 -20.95 5.00 18.50
CA ARG A 465 -22.35 4.57 18.70
C ARG A 465 -22.49 3.66 19.92
N PHE A 466 -21.67 2.62 20.03
CA PHE A 466 -21.76 1.66 21.14
C PHE A 466 -21.37 2.29 22.48
N GLN A 467 -20.40 3.23 22.48
CA GLN A 467 -20.10 4.07 23.65
C GLN A 467 -21.33 4.87 24.10
N LYS A 468 -22.03 5.56 23.19
CA LYS A 468 -23.26 6.31 23.53
C LYS A 468 -24.39 5.40 24.00
N MET A 469 -24.57 4.23 23.38
CA MET A 469 -25.57 3.25 23.84
C MET A 469 -25.25 2.75 25.26
N ARG A 470 -23.98 2.49 25.58
CA ARG A 470 -23.56 2.09 26.94
C ARG A 470 -23.77 3.22 27.96
N GLN A 471 -23.49 4.47 27.59
CA GLN A 471 -23.77 5.63 28.44
C GLN A 471 -25.26 5.77 28.74
N LEU A 472 -26.14 5.63 27.73
CA LEU A 472 -27.59 5.68 27.92
C LEU A 472 -28.11 4.55 28.82
N LEU A 473 -27.60 3.33 28.68
CA LEU A 473 -27.97 2.21 29.55
C LEU A 473 -27.57 2.49 31.01
N ASN A 474 -26.35 2.96 31.26
CA ASN A 474 -25.91 3.31 32.61
C ASN A 474 -26.80 4.41 33.23
N THR A 475 -27.24 5.43 32.47
CA THR A 475 -28.15 6.47 32.99
C THR A 475 -29.57 5.98 33.30
N VAL A 476 -29.99 4.85 32.72
CA VAL A 476 -31.31 4.26 33.03
C VAL A 476 -31.25 3.50 34.37
N ASP A 477 -30.17 2.75 34.63
CA ASP A 477 -30.00 2.03 35.90
C ASP A 477 -30.06 3.00 37.11
N ASP A 478 -29.33 4.12 37.06
CA ASP A 478 -29.34 5.16 38.11
C ASP A 478 -30.75 5.76 38.36
N SER A 479 -31.61 5.76 37.34
CA SER A 479 -32.97 6.33 37.43
C SER A 479 -33.99 5.38 38.09
N ILE A 480 -33.75 4.06 38.05
CA ILE A 480 -34.66 3.05 38.57
C ILE A 480 -34.52 2.91 40.09
N ASP A 481 -33.30 2.93 40.62
CA ASP A 481 -33.03 2.91 42.07
C ASP A 481 -33.43 4.21 42.78
N SER A 482 -33.76 5.27 42.02
CA SER A 482 -34.22 6.57 42.55
C SER A 482 -35.74 6.65 42.78
N LEU A 483 -36.51 5.59 42.51
CA LEU A 483 -37.95 5.57 42.78
C LEU A 483 -38.21 5.43 44.30
N PRO A 484 -38.94 6.38 44.93
CA PRO A 484 -39.19 6.32 46.36
C PRO A 484 -40.04 5.10 46.70
N SER A 485 -39.51 4.22 47.54
CA SER A 485 -40.19 3.01 48.01
C SER A 485 -41.55 3.38 48.62
N GLU A 486 -42.66 2.98 47.97
CA GLU A 486 -44.00 3.22 48.49
C GLU A 486 -44.13 2.60 49.88
N THR A 487 -44.29 3.46 50.89
CA THR A 487 -44.45 3.04 52.29
C THR A 487 -45.66 2.14 52.43
N THR A 488 -45.41 0.86 52.72
CA THR A 488 -46.44 -0.17 52.89
C THR A 488 -47.41 0.24 53.99
N LYS A 489 -48.63 0.67 53.60
CA LYS A 489 -49.71 0.97 54.54
C LYS A 489 -50.07 -0.30 55.33
N GLN A 490 -49.84 -0.27 56.64
CA GLN A 490 -50.35 -1.31 57.53
C GLN A 490 -51.87 -1.42 57.41
N PRO A 491 -52.46 -2.62 57.31
CA PRO A 491 -53.89 -2.81 57.41
C PRO A 491 -54.37 -2.52 58.85
N PRO A 492 -55.59 -1.97 59.02
CA PRO A 492 -56.10 -1.61 60.35
C PRO A 492 -56.41 -2.86 61.20
N PRO A 493 -56.33 -2.76 62.54
CA PRO A 493 -56.60 -3.87 63.43
C PRO A 493 -58.08 -4.26 63.42
N SER A 494 -58.35 -5.56 63.26
CA SER A 494 -59.69 -6.15 63.33
C SER A 494 -60.25 -6.09 64.75
N THR A 495 -61.40 -5.43 64.93
CA THR A 495 -62.17 -5.48 66.17
C THR A 495 -62.92 -6.80 66.29
N SER A 496 -62.68 -7.52 67.38
CA SER A 496 -63.42 -8.74 67.76
C SER A 496 -64.78 -8.43 68.39
N SER A 497 -65.73 -9.34 68.18
CA SER A 497 -66.97 -9.51 68.95
C SER A 497 -67.02 -10.91 69.54
#